data_AF-A0A1C6R9Z3-F1
#
_entry.id   AF-A0A1C6R9Z3-F1
#
_cell.length_a   1.000
_cell.length_b   1.000
_cell.length_c   1.000
_cell.angle_alpha   90.00
_cell.angle_beta   90.00
_cell.angle_gamma   90.00
#
_symmetry.space_group_name_H-M   'P 1'
#
loop_
_entity.id
_entity.type
_entity.pdbx_description
1 polymer ?
#
loop_
_entity_poly.entity_id
_entity_poly.type
_entity_poly.pdbx_seq_one_letter_code
_entity_poly.pdbx_strand_id
1 'polypeptide(L)'
;MIRHSLSMVAAAVLGLAAVAAPAQAAPPPAPVVAQSDLGVQAAPTGCTTSVQWVQEGNHYYYGRGNVQCATGRYKVKLQCRNLQTGVGYVVYGSYAVNAPSTATRTCYTGNVAEGVFPVEDPLPTVGVTGCVSWAEWVHQGSSHYYGRGTAQCDTGTYRVRIQCHNMQTGQRYVVHGPARTAPSISTTTCYQGNVAEVVSGVPA
;
A
#
# COMPACT_ATOMS: atom_id res chain seq x y z
N MET A 1 75.00 20.37 -5.76
CA MET A 1 75.23 19.84 -7.13
C MET A 1 73.90 19.80 -7.85
N ILE A 2 73.79 20.64 -8.89
CA ILE A 2 72.62 20.79 -9.77
C ILE A 2 72.63 19.64 -10.78
N ARG A 3 71.52 18.95 -10.98
CA ARG A 3 71.13 18.34 -12.27
C ARG A 3 69.60 18.35 -12.41
N HIS A 4 69.14 19.21 -13.31
CA HIS A 4 67.79 19.22 -13.87
C HIS A 4 67.65 18.10 -14.89
N SER A 5 66.53 17.39 -14.85
CA SER A 5 66.07 16.51 -15.93
C SER A 5 64.85 17.18 -16.57
N LEU A 6 65.05 17.73 -17.76
CA LEU A 6 64.01 18.17 -18.68
C LEU A 6 63.30 16.95 -19.27
N SER A 7 61.97 16.98 -19.30
CA SER A 7 61.18 16.26 -20.32
C SER A 7 59.89 17.03 -20.56
N MET A 8 59.87 17.76 -21.68
CA MET A 8 58.65 18.27 -22.31
C MET A 8 57.80 17.09 -22.79
N VAL A 9 56.49 17.09 -22.55
CA VAL A 9 55.52 16.49 -23.48
C VAL A 9 54.24 17.32 -23.53
N ALA A 10 54.04 17.90 -24.71
CA ALA A 10 52.81 18.19 -25.46
C ALA A 10 51.51 18.58 -24.73
N ALA A 11 51.07 19.81 -25.02
CA ALA A 11 49.68 20.21 -24.94
C ALA A 11 48.82 19.39 -25.93
N ALA A 12 47.77 18.74 -25.41
CA ALA A 12 46.65 18.25 -26.21
C ALA A 12 45.37 18.91 -25.67
N VAL A 13 44.90 19.92 -26.39
CA VAL A 13 43.55 20.47 -26.26
C VAL A 13 42.60 19.44 -26.88
N LEU A 14 41.77 18.80 -26.05
CA LEU A 14 40.63 18.02 -26.49
C LEU A 14 39.46 18.32 -25.54
N GLY A 15 38.40 18.89 -26.13
CA GLY A 15 37.22 19.36 -25.42
C GLY A 15 36.54 18.25 -24.63
N LEU A 16 36.24 18.53 -23.37
CA LEU A 16 35.28 17.75 -22.60
C LEU A 16 33.88 18.07 -23.10
N ALA A 17 33.42 17.24 -24.03
CA ALA A 17 32.00 17.05 -24.28
C ALA A 17 31.33 16.66 -22.96
N ALA A 18 30.26 17.38 -22.59
CA ALA A 18 29.38 17.02 -21.50
C ALA A 18 28.81 15.61 -21.78
N VAL A 19 29.33 14.61 -21.08
CA VAL A 19 28.75 13.27 -21.09
C VAL A 19 27.48 13.36 -20.24
N ALA A 20 26.34 13.56 -20.90
CA ALA A 20 25.05 13.35 -20.27
C ALA A 20 25.03 11.90 -19.77
N ALA A 21 25.01 11.74 -18.44
CA ALA A 21 24.81 10.43 -17.84
C ALA A 21 23.51 9.84 -18.41
N PRO A 22 23.48 8.55 -18.80
CA PRO A 22 22.25 7.95 -19.25
C PRO A 22 21.24 8.04 -18.10
N ALA A 23 20.07 8.61 -18.38
CA ALA A 23 18.94 8.60 -17.48
C ALA A 23 18.66 7.13 -17.12
N GLN A 24 19.05 6.73 -15.91
CA GLN A 24 18.79 5.39 -15.43
C GLN A 24 17.27 5.27 -15.32
N ALA A 25 16.67 4.49 -16.22
CA ALA A 25 15.28 4.14 -16.15
C ALA A 25 15.01 3.56 -14.76
N ALA A 26 14.00 4.10 -14.09
CA ALA A 26 13.60 3.63 -12.77
C ALA A 26 13.40 2.11 -12.81
N PRO A 27 13.87 1.35 -11.82
CA PRO A 27 13.60 -0.07 -11.75
C PRO A 27 12.07 -0.28 -11.80
N PRO A 28 11.59 -1.28 -12.55
CA PRO A 28 10.17 -1.57 -12.63
C PRO A 28 9.63 -1.79 -11.20
N PRO A 29 8.39 -1.35 -10.91
CA PRO A 29 7.78 -1.60 -9.62
C PRO A 29 7.86 -3.10 -9.32
N ALA A 30 8.34 -3.44 -8.11
CA ALA A 30 8.34 -4.81 -7.64
C ALA A 30 6.93 -5.39 -7.85
N PRO A 31 6.81 -6.66 -8.27
CA PRO A 31 5.50 -7.28 -8.46
C PRO A 31 4.73 -7.14 -7.14
N VAL A 32 3.63 -6.41 -7.21
CA VAL A 32 2.63 -6.40 -6.15
C VAL A 32 2.18 -7.85 -6.03
N VAL A 33 2.59 -8.52 -4.96
CA VAL A 33 1.98 -9.80 -4.60
C VAL A 33 0.50 -9.47 -4.47
N ALA A 34 -0.30 -10.02 -5.37
CA ALA A 34 -1.73 -9.80 -5.44
C ALA A 34 -2.32 -10.07 -4.05
N GLN A 35 -2.63 -9.00 -3.32
CA GLN A 35 -3.23 -9.09 -2.01
C GLN A 35 -4.65 -9.57 -2.26
N SER A 36 -4.89 -10.83 -1.93
CA SER A 36 -6.02 -11.58 -2.44
C SER A 36 -7.34 -10.94 -2.02
N ASP A 37 -8.04 -10.37 -3.02
CA ASP A 37 -9.45 -9.98 -2.98
C ASP A 37 -10.32 -11.21 -2.73
N LEU A 38 -10.42 -11.66 -1.48
CA LEU A 38 -11.39 -12.67 -1.07
C LEU A 38 -12.04 -12.25 0.25
N GLY A 39 -12.94 -11.28 0.12
CA GLY A 39 -13.95 -10.98 1.11
C GLY A 39 -14.55 -9.59 0.96
N VAL A 40 -15.83 -9.56 0.56
CA VAL A 40 -16.82 -8.52 0.89
C VAL A 40 -17.11 -7.46 -0.19
N GLN A 41 -18.25 -7.70 -0.88
CA GLN A 41 -19.22 -6.80 -1.52
C GLN A 41 -18.72 -5.59 -2.35
N ALA A 42 -19.18 -5.56 -3.60
CA ALA A 42 -18.76 -4.62 -4.64
C ALA A 42 -18.78 -3.15 -4.20
N ALA A 43 -17.66 -2.48 -4.42
CA ALA A 43 -17.59 -1.04 -4.58
C ALA A 43 -18.77 -0.52 -5.43
N PRO A 44 -19.25 0.73 -5.23
CA PRO A 44 -20.21 1.35 -6.15
C PRO A 44 -19.77 1.16 -7.60
N THR A 45 -20.68 0.65 -8.41
CA THR A 45 -20.40 0.29 -9.81
C THR A 45 -20.29 1.56 -10.66
N GLY A 46 -19.43 1.52 -11.68
CA GLY A 46 -19.18 2.70 -12.53
C GLY A 46 -18.28 3.76 -11.90
N CYS A 47 -17.47 3.38 -10.90
CA CYS A 47 -16.40 4.21 -10.37
C CYS A 47 -15.05 3.89 -10.99
N THR A 48 -14.31 4.91 -11.40
CA THR A 48 -12.90 4.81 -11.76
C THR A 48 -12.05 5.20 -10.56
N THR A 49 -11.08 4.37 -10.22
CA THR A 49 -10.09 4.66 -9.19
C THR A 49 -8.72 4.85 -9.82
N SER A 50 -7.91 5.74 -9.26
CA SER A 50 -6.54 5.96 -9.72
C SER A 50 -5.63 6.39 -8.59
N VAL A 51 -4.34 6.10 -8.75
CA VAL A 51 -3.27 6.61 -7.89
C VAL A 51 -2.47 7.63 -8.69
N GLN A 52 -2.08 8.72 -8.03
CA GLN A 52 -1.29 9.80 -8.61
C GLN A 52 -0.07 10.09 -7.74
N TRP A 53 0.97 10.59 -8.41
CA TRP A 53 2.13 11.15 -7.74
C TRP A 53 1.77 12.40 -6.95
N VAL A 54 2.43 12.54 -5.80
CA VAL A 54 2.40 13.73 -4.96
C VAL A 54 3.83 14.21 -4.82
N GLN A 55 4.02 15.51 -5.08
CA GLN A 55 5.24 16.22 -4.74
C GLN A 55 4.97 17.07 -3.49
N GLU A 56 5.75 16.84 -2.44
CA GLU A 56 5.69 17.60 -1.20
C GLU A 56 7.11 18.02 -0.81
N GLY A 57 7.44 19.30 -1.01
CA GLY A 57 8.81 19.79 -0.96
C GLY A 57 9.69 19.05 -1.98
N ASN A 58 10.75 18.40 -1.49
CA ASN A 58 11.68 17.58 -2.28
C ASN A 58 11.30 16.09 -2.33
N HIS A 59 10.18 15.69 -1.74
CA HIS A 59 9.75 14.30 -1.68
C HIS A 59 8.68 14.02 -2.74
N TYR A 60 8.82 12.88 -3.41
CA TYR A 60 7.86 12.36 -4.39
C TYR A 60 7.39 10.99 -3.95
N TYR A 61 6.08 10.76 -3.91
CA TYR A 61 5.52 9.45 -3.60
C TYR A 61 4.16 9.24 -4.28
N TYR A 62 3.84 7.99 -4.60
CA TYR A 62 2.51 7.58 -5.07
C TYR A 62 1.53 7.56 -3.90
N GLY A 63 1.11 8.73 -3.43
CA GLY A 63 0.32 8.87 -2.21
C GLY A 63 -1.13 9.26 -2.42
N ARG A 64 -1.49 9.82 -3.59
CA ARG A 64 -2.83 10.38 -3.81
C ARG A 64 -3.72 9.38 -4.52
N GLY A 65 -4.79 8.98 -3.85
CA GLY A 65 -5.87 8.19 -4.42
C GLY A 65 -7.01 9.09 -4.86
N ASN A 66 -7.56 8.83 -6.03
CA ASN A 66 -8.73 9.50 -6.57
C ASN A 66 -9.80 8.49 -6.91
N VAL A 67 -11.05 8.88 -6.67
CA VAL A 67 -12.25 8.14 -7.05
C VAL A 67 -13.14 9.09 -7.83
N GLN A 68 -13.61 8.64 -8.98
CA GLN A 68 -14.64 9.32 -9.76
C GLN A 68 -15.74 8.32 -10.12
N CYS A 69 -16.92 8.49 -9.56
CA CYS A 69 -18.11 7.71 -9.91
C CYS A 69 -19.02 8.49 -10.86
N ALA A 70 -19.76 7.77 -11.70
CA ALA A 70 -20.72 8.36 -12.63
C ALA A 70 -21.94 8.98 -11.93
N THR A 71 -22.40 8.34 -10.84
CA THR A 71 -23.62 8.74 -10.12
C THR A 71 -23.45 8.56 -8.60
N GLY A 72 -24.41 9.08 -7.85
CA GLY A 72 -24.51 8.88 -6.40
C GLY A 72 -23.64 9.80 -5.56
N ARG A 73 -23.63 9.50 -4.26
CA ARG A 73 -22.82 10.15 -3.24
C ARG A 73 -21.86 9.12 -2.65
N TYR A 74 -20.59 9.49 -2.55
CA TYR A 74 -19.54 8.57 -2.15
C TYR A 74 -18.37 9.31 -1.52
N LYS A 75 -17.55 8.57 -0.78
CA LYS A 75 -16.25 9.03 -0.26
C LYS A 75 -15.13 8.14 -0.80
N VAL A 76 -13.91 8.65 -0.76
CA VAL A 76 -12.72 7.85 -1.09
C VAL A 76 -12.10 7.24 0.17
N LYS A 77 -11.66 5.99 0.06
CA LYS A 77 -10.88 5.25 1.07
C LYS A 77 -9.57 4.80 0.45
N LEU A 78 -8.46 4.99 1.15
CA LEU A 78 -7.14 4.54 0.73
C LEU A 78 -6.61 3.50 1.69
N GLN A 79 -6.07 2.40 1.16
CA GLN A 79 -5.08 1.58 1.86
C GLN A 79 -3.71 2.19 1.57
N CYS A 80 -3.03 2.62 2.63
CA CYS A 80 -1.70 3.16 2.57
C CYS A 80 -0.70 2.19 3.22
N ARG A 81 0.53 2.17 2.73
CA ARG A 81 1.66 1.51 3.38
C ARG A 81 2.79 2.48 3.64
N ASN A 82 3.35 2.39 4.83
CA ASN A 82 4.56 3.10 5.18
C ASN A 82 5.78 2.47 4.51
N LEU A 83 6.49 3.25 3.70
CA LEU A 83 7.62 2.74 2.91
C LEU A 83 8.83 2.33 3.77
N GLN A 84 8.98 2.92 4.96
CA GLN A 84 10.11 2.63 5.84
C GLN A 84 9.87 1.39 6.70
N THR A 85 8.67 1.25 7.24
CA THR A 85 8.32 0.21 8.22
C THR A 85 7.52 -0.95 7.60
N GLY A 86 6.92 -0.75 6.43
CA GLY A 86 6.02 -1.70 5.78
C GLY A 86 4.66 -1.85 6.47
N VAL A 87 4.35 -1.04 7.49
CA VAL A 87 3.06 -1.07 8.21
C VAL A 87 1.97 -0.43 7.36
N GLY A 88 0.82 -1.10 7.26
CA GLY A 88 -0.34 -0.63 6.52
C GLY A 88 -1.33 0.11 7.41
N TYR A 89 -2.10 1.02 6.81
CA TYR A 89 -3.19 1.73 7.47
C TYR A 89 -4.21 2.21 6.45
N VAL A 90 -5.41 2.57 6.90
CA VAL A 90 -6.46 3.11 6.03
C VAL A 90 -6.77 4.55 6.41
N VAL A 91 -7.02 5.38 5.40
CA VAL A 91 -7.54 6.74 5.58
C VAL A 91 -8.75 6.98 4.69
N TYR A 92 -9.72 7.72 5.22
CA TYR A 92 -10.85 8.23 4.44
C TYR A 92 -10.57 9.67 4.00
N GLY A 93 -11.09 10.04 2.83
CA GLY A 93 -10.92 11.36 2.26
C GLY A 93 -12.20 12.13 2.06
N SER A 94 -12.17 12.99 1.04
CA SER A 94 -13.29 13.86 0.73
C SER A 94 -14.51 13.08 0.24
N TYR A 95 -15.64 13.76 0.27
CA TYR A 95 -16.90 13.30 -0.30
C TYR A 95 -17.09 13.92 -1.68
N ALA A 96 -17.71 13.15 -2.56
CA ALA A 96 -18.40 13.61 -3.74
C ALA A 96 -19.91 13.50 -3.47
N VAL A 97 -20.60 14.64 -3.39
CA VAL A 97 -22.04 14.69 -3.08
C VAL A 97 -22.93 14.78 -4.32
N ASN A 98 -22.37 15.26 -5.43
CA ASN A 98 -23.02 15.34 -6.74
C ASN A 98 -22.06 14.75 -7.78
N ALA A 99 -22.24 13.48 -8.14
CA ALA A 99 -21.50 12.85 -9.23
C ALA A 99 -22.02 13.32 -10.62
N PRO A 100 -21.17 13.41 -11.66
CA PRO A 100 -19.74 13.10 -11.65
C PRO A 100 -18.91 14.25 -11.05
N SER A 101 -18.17 13.93 -10.01
CA SER A 101 -17.13 14.77 -9.42
C SER A 101 -16.01 13.85 -8.94
N THR A 102 -14.86 14.37 -8.49
CA THR A 102 -13.74 13.54 -8.04
C THR A 102 -13.53 13.70 -6.53
N ALA A 103 -13.58 12.58 -5.80
CA ALA A 103 -13.15 12.50 -4.41
C ALA A 103 -11.68 12.12 -4.33
N THR A 104 -10.92 12.73 -3.43
CA THR A 104 -9.47 12.53 -3.33
C THR A 104 -8.99 12.44 -1.88
N ARG A 105 -7.91 11.70 -1.68
CA ARG A 105 -7.17 11.64 -0.42
C ARG A 105 -5.71 11.39 -0.71
N THR A 106 -4.85 11.88 0.17
CA THR A 106 -3.41 11.60 0.13
C THR A 106 -3.05 10.81 1.39
N CYS A 107 -2.26 9.76 1.23
CA CYS A 107 -1.57 9.09 2.35
C CYS A 107 -0.68 10.11 3.09
N TYR A 108 -0.31 9.84 4.34
CA TYR A 108 0.65 10.70 5.05
C TYR A 108 1.99 10.76 4.29
N THR A 109 2.76 11.82 4.49
CA THR A 109 4.03 12.06 3.81
C THR A 109 4.96 10.84 3.89
N GLY A 110 5.52 10.42 2.74
CA GLY A 110 6.44 9.28 2.65
C GLY A 110 5.76 7.89 2.65
N ASN A 111 4.43 7.84 2.52
CA ASN A 111 3.66 6.58 2.46
C ASN A 111 3.01 6.43 1.09
N VAL A 112 2.88 5.21 0.60
CA VAL A 112 2.27 4.92 -0.71
C VAL A 112 0.84 4.44 -0.57
N ALA A 113 -0.02 4.84 -1.50
CA ALA A 113 -1.36 4.29 -1.66
C ALA A 113 -1.25 2.95 -2.42
N GLU A 114 -1.59 1.86 -1.76
CA GLU A 114 -1.61 0.52 -2.34
C GLU A 114 -2.97 0.13 -2.89
N GLY A 115 -4.02 0.71 -2.31
CA GLY A 115 -5.40 0.49 -2.72
C GLY A 115 -6.19 1.78 -2.64
N VAL A 116 -7.08 1.98 -3.60
CA VAL A 116 -8.01 3.12 -3.65
C VAL A 116 -9.39 2.55 -3.89
N PHE A 117 -10.30 2.84 -2.96
CA PHE A 117 -11.63 2.25 -2.92
C PHE A 117 -12.67 3.37 -2.87
N PRO A 118 -13.70 3.34 -3.73
CA PRO A 118 -14.88 4.13 -3.49
C PRO A 118 -15.67 3.52 -2.33
N VAL A 119 -16.27 4.36 -1.50
CA VAL A 119 -17.12 3.93 -0.40
C VAL A 119 -18.45 4.66 -0.52
N GLU A 120 -19.54 3.90 -0.52
CA GLU A 120 -20.89 4.42 -0.61
C GLU A 120 -21.24 5.32 0.59
N ASP A 121 -22.04 6.36 0.35
CA ASP A 121 -22.53 7.26 1.39
C ASP A 121 -24.00 7.66 1.12
N PRO A 122 -24.96 7.30 2.00
CA PRO A 122 -24.77 6.64 3.28
C PRO A 122 -24.32 5.18 3.13
N LEU A 123 -23.57 4.69 4.12
CA LEU A 123 -23.19 3.29 4.18
C LEU A 123 -24.42 2.39 4.37
N PRO A 124 -24.41 1.16 3.83
CA PRO A 124 -25.42 0.15 4.15
C PRO A 124 -25.58 -0.04 5.66
N THR A 125 -26.83 -0.20 6.12
CA THR A 125 -27.13 -0.34 7.56
C THR A 125 -26.98 -1.77 8.09
N VAL A 126 -26.87 -2.76 7.21
CA VAL A 126 -26.86 -4.18 7.55
C VAL A 126 -25.67 -4.87 6.91
N GLY A 127 -25.08 -5.78 7.68
CA GLY A 127 -23.99 -6.63 7.23
C GLY A 127 -22.61 -6.00 7.41
N VAL A 128 -21.60 -6.74 6.97
CA VAL A 128 -20.22 -6.29 6.89
C VAL A 128 -19.95 -5.96 5.44
N THR A 129 -19.53 -4.73 5.15
CA THR A 129 -19.26 -4.25 3.78
C THR A 129 -17.91 -3.55 3.67
N GLY A 130 -17.35 -3.54 2.46
CA GLY A 130 -16.16 -2.75 2.12
C GLY A 130 -14.93 -3.08 2.96
N CYS A 131 -14.69 -4.37 3.21
CA CYS A 131 -13.49 -4.79 3.92
C CYS A 131 -12.25 -4.60 3.05
N VAL A 132 -11.21 -4.06 3.67
CA VAL A 132 -9.86 -3.98 3.13
C VAL A 132 -8.95 -4.71 4.10
N SER A 133 -8.11 -5.59 3.58
CA SER A 133 -7.18 -6.38 4.39
C SER A 133 -5.77 -6.34 3.85
N TRP A 134 -4.80 -6.46 4.75
CA TRP A 134 -3.39 -6.46 4.40
C TRP A 134 -2.57 -7.31 5.34
N ALA A 135 -1.45 -7.81 4.79
CA ALA A 135 -0.43 -8.49 5.56
C ALA A 135 0.66 -7.49 5.94
N GLU A 136 1.24 -7.68 7.12
CA GLU A 136 2.28 -6.83 7.68
C GLU A 136 3.47 -7.66 8.12
N TRP A 137 4.64 -7.02 8.08
CA TRP A 137 5.85 -7.60 8.61
C TRP A 137 5.75 -7.79 10.12
N VAL A 138 6.34 -8.90 10.56
CA VAL A 138 6.61 -9.25 11.96
C VAL A 138 8.10 -9.51 12.08
N HIS A 139 8.69 -9.04 13.17
CA HIS A 139 10.10 -9.27 13.48
C HIS A 139 10.24 -10.52 14.35
N GLN A 140 11.16 -11.40 13.97
CA GLN A 140 11.57 -12.55 14.76
C GLN A 140 13.08 -12.66 14.72
N GLY A 141 13.74 -12.29 15.83
CA GLY A 141 15.18 -12.10 15.84
C GLY A 141 15.59 -11.01 14.82
N SER A 142 16.54 -11.33 13.96
CA SER A 142 17.02 -10.44 12.89
C SER A 142 16.23 -10.53 11.58
N SER A 143 15.22 -11.39 11.49
CA SER A 143 14.43 -11.63 10.27
C SER A 143 13.06 -10.97 10.35
N HIS A 144 12.57 -10.49 9.22
CA HIS A 144 11.17 -10.07 9.05
C HIS A 144 10.46 -11.02 8.09
N TYR A 145 9.17 -11.29 8.34
CA TYR A 145 8.30 -12.06 7.44
C TYR A 145 6.84 -11.60 7.59
N TYR A 146 6.02 -11.81 6.56
CA TYR A 146 4.63 -11.38 6.54
C TYR A 146 3.84 -12.34 7.42
N GLY A 147 3.80 -12.10 8.72
CA GLY A 147 3.16 -12.99 9.70
C GLY A 147 1.90 -12.40 10.34
N ARG A 148 1.69 -11.10 10.20
CA ARG A 148 0.58 -10.37 10.81
C ARG A 148 -0.43 -10.00 9.73
N GLY A 149 -1.71 -10.17 10.04
CA GLY A 149 -2.80 -9.81 9.14
C GLY A 149 -3.74 -8.84 9.82
N THR A 150 -4.16 -7.85 9.06
CA THR A 150 -5.02 -6.77 9.50
C THR A 150 -6.19 -6.63 8.54
N ALA A 151 -7.38 -6.32 9.06
CA ALA A 151 -8.56 -6.00 8.26
C ALA A 151 -9.30 -4.79 8.84
N GLN A 152 -9.86 -3.98 7.94
CA GLN A 152 -10.78 -2.91 8.26
C GLN A 152 -11.99 -2.89 7.32
N CYS A 153 -13.19 -2.89 7.88
CA CYS A 153 -14.45 -2.81 7.13
C CYS A 153 -15.17 -1.48 7.37
N ASP A 154 -16.04 -1.10 6.43
CA ASP A 154 -16.80 0.15 6.52
C ASP A 154 -17.99 0.04 7.47
N THR A 155 -18.56 -1.17 7.61
CA THR A 155 -19.78 -1.44 8.40
C THR A 155 -19.72 -2.77 9.14
N GLY A 156 -20.64 -2.96 10.09
CA GLY A 156 -20.86 -4.22 10.80
C GLY A 156 -19.83 -4.55 11.86
N THR A 157 -20.02 -5.72 12.48
CA THR A 157 -19.05 -6.33 13.40
C THR A 157 -18.36 -7.49 12.70
N TYR A 158 -17.03 -7.43 12.64
CA TYR A 158 -16.20 -8.33 11.87
C TYR A 158 -14.92 -8.68 12.65
N ARG A 159 -14.18 -9.67 12.15
CA ARG A 159 -12.85 -10.04 12.64
C ARG A 159 -11.94 -10.34 11.46
N VAL A 160 -10.64 -10.13 11.63
CA VAL A 160 -9.68 -10.61 10.64
C VAL A 160 -9.58 -12.14 10.69
N ARG A 161 -9.52 -12.76 9.52
CA ARG A 161 -9.22 -14.18 9.31
C ARG A 161 -7.93 -14.25 8.51
N ILE A 162 -6.97 -15.03 8.98
CA ILE A 162 -5.70 -15.25 8.29
C ILE A 162 -5.55 -16.74 7.98
N GLN A 163 -5.22 -17.08 6.74
CA GLN A 163 -4.70 -18.39 6.38
C GLN A 163 -3.18 -18.34 6.53
N CYS A 164 -2.67 -19.07 7.51
CA CYS A 164 -1.25 -19.15 7.85
C CYS A 164 -0.63 -20.40 7.23
N HIS A 165 0.60 -20.26 6.74
CA HIS A 165 1.39 -21.34 6.17
C HIS A 165 2.71 -21.50 6.93
N ASN A 166 2.98 -22.73 7.36
CA ASN A 166 4.23 -23.11 7.97
C ASN A 166 5.28 -23.37 6.89
N MET A 167 6.28 -22.50 6.79
CA MET A 167 7.31 -22.60 5.77
C MET A 167 8.25 -23.80 5.97
N GLN A 168 8.30 -24.38 7.17
CA GLN A 168 9.15 -25.55 7.48
C GLN A 168 8.43 -26.87 7.20
N THR A 169 7.14 -26.96 7.57
CA THR A 169 6.37 -28.21 7.50
C THR A 169 5.40 -28.26 6.33
N GLY A 170 5.16 -27.14 5.64
CA GLY A 170 4.16 -27.00 4.57
C GLY A 170 2.70 -26.98 5.06
N GLN A 171 2.47 -27.07 6.38
CA GLN A 171 1.13 -27.11 6.94
C GLN A 171 0.41 -25.77 6.84
N ARG A 172 -0.92 -25.82 6.67
CA ARG A 172 -1.78 -24.64 6.66
C ARG A 172 -2.79 -24.68 7.79
N TYR A 173 -3.06 -23.52 8.39
CA TYR A 173 -4.07 -23.36 9.43
C TYR A 173 -4.70 -21.96 9.36
N VAL A 174 -5.78 -21.76 10.13
CA VAL A 174 -6.48 -20.47 10.18
C VAL A 174 -6.41 -19.90 11.57
N VAL A 175 -6.13 -18.60 11.66
CA VAL A 175 -6.26 -17.82 12.91
C VAL A 175 -7.26 -16.71 12.73
N HIS A 176 -7.97 -16.39 13.81
CA HIS A 176 -8.94 -15.31 13.87
C HIS A 176 -8.47 -14.25 14.86
N GLY A 177 -8.65 -12.98 14.49
CA GLY A 177 -8.44 -11.86 15.39
C GLY A 177 -9.65 -11.56 16.26
N PRO A 178 -9.57 -10.50 17.09
CA PRO A 178 -10.69 -10.06 17.90
C PRO A 178 -11.82 -9.51 17.03
N ALA A 179 -13.06 -9.72 17.47
CA ALA A 179 -14.22 -9.06 16.89
C ALA A 179 -14.15 -7.55 17.14
N ARG A 180 -14.46 -6.75 16.11
CA ARG A 180 -14.43 -5.29 16.11
C ARG A 180 -15.62 -4.76 15.34
N THR A 181 -16.22 -3.69 15.85
CA THR A 181 -17.24 -2.93 15.11
C THR A 181 -16.57 -1.88 14.27
N ALA A 182 -16.98 -1.78 13.00
CA ALA A 182 -16.49 -0.76 12.07
C ALA A 182 -16.64 0.66 12.66
N PRO A 183 -15.69 1.56 12.39
CA PRO A 183 -14.53 1.40 11.51
C PRO A 183 -13.27 0.86 12.22
N SER A 184 -13.39 0.25 13.40
CA SER A 184 -12.21 -0.17 14.20
C SER A 184 -11.47 -1.34 13.58
N ILE A 185 -10.14 -1.28 13.53
CA ILE A 185 -9.29 -2.31 12.90
C ILE A 185 -9.24 -3.61 13.73
N SER A 186 -9.31 -4.76 13.06
CA SER A 186 -9.02 -6.08 13.63
C SER A 186 -7.68 -6.60 13.12
N THR A 187 -6.79 -7.02 14.03
CA THR A 187 -5.43 -7.50 13.72
C THR A 187 -5.16 -8.77 14.50
N THR A 188 -4.46 -9.72 13.89
CA THR A 188 -3.90 -10.90 14.56
C THR A 188 -2.63 -11.38 13.84
N THR A 189 -1.94 -12.35 14.42
CA THR A 189 -0.66 -12.85 13.91
C THR A 189 -0.70 -14.37 13.81
N CYS A 190 -0.09 -14.92 12.76
CA CYS A 190 0.24 -16.33 12.69
C CYS A 190 1.17 -16.73 13.86
N TYR A 191 1.20 -18.01 14.21
CA TYR A 191 2.19 -18.51 15.16
C TYR A 191 3.61 -18.29 14.63
N GLN A 192 4.56 -18.25 15.56
CA GLN A 192 5.96 -17.95 15.27
C GLN A 192 6.51 -18.80 14.09
N GLY A 193 7.17 -18.14 13.14
CA GLY A 193 7.79 -18.78 11.96
C GLY A 193 6.83 -19.11 10.81
N ASN A 194 5.56 -18.68 10.87
CA ASN A 194 4.56 -18.94 9.83
C ASN A 194 4.15 -17.66 9.12
N VAL A 195 3.90 -17.75 7.82
CA VAL A 195 3.52 -16.61 6.98
C VAL A 195 2.01 -16.52 6.78
N ALA A 196 1.47 -15.31 6.72
CA ALA A 196 0.11 -15.01 6.32
C ALA A 196 0.02 -15.07 4.78
N GLU A 197 -0.60 -16.12 4.25
CA GLU A 197 -0.82 -16.27 2.80
C GLU A 197 -2.05 -15.48 2.34
N VAL A 198 -3.14 -15.54 3.12
CA VAL A 198 -4.40 -14.87 2.80
C VAL A 198 -4.91 -14.17 4.04
N VAL A 199 -5.26 -12.89 3.90
CA VAL A 199 -5.84 -12.07 4.98
C VAL A 199 -7.18 -11.52 4.50
N SER A 200 -8.23 -11.71 5.28
CA SER A 200 -9.56 -11.15 4.96
C SER A 200 -10.32 -10.70 6.21
N GLY A 201 -11.20 -9.71 6.04
CA GLY A 201 -12.22 -9.38 7.05
C GLY A 201 -13.44 -10.27 6.85
N VAL A 202 -13.91 -10.92 7.91
CA VAL A 202 -15.11 -11.78 7.89
C VAL A 202 -16.08 -11.37 9.01
N PRO A 203 -17.39 -11.60 8.84
CA PRO A 203 -18.35 -11.44 9.94
C PRO A 203 -17.89 -12.16 11.21
N ALA A 204 -18.04 -11.49 12.36
CA ALA A 204 -17.58 -12.00 13.65
C ALA A 204 -18.50 -13.08 14.21
#